data_AF-A0A3C1P283-F1
#
_entry.id   AF-A0A3C1P283-F1
#
_cell.length_a   1.000
_cell.length_b   1.000
_cell.length_c   1.000
_cell.angle_alpha   90.00
_cell.angle_beta   90.00
_cell.angle_gamma   90.00
#
_symmetry.space_group_name_H-M   'P 1'
#
loop_
_entity.id
_entity.type
_entity.pdbx_description
1 polymer ?
#
loop_
_entity_poly.entity_id
_entity_poly.type
_entity_poly.pdbx_seq_one_letter_code
_entity_poly.pdbx_strand_id
1 'polypeptide(L)'
;AHLITPYHVTLDKVTERFLGKAKIGTTGRGIGPTYSDKIARLGIRVQDLFDPSILRQKVEGALDQKNQILVKVYNRRAIDVDATVDQLLEFADVLRPYVADTALLLNRALDDGKVVLLEGGQGT
;
A
#
# COMPACT_ATOMS: atom_id res chain seq x y z
N ALA A 1 0.63 -9.55 -1.96
CA ALA A 1 1.45 -8.36 -1.61
C ALA A 1 0.58 -7.26 -1.01
N HIS A 2 1.16 -6.30 -0.26
CA HIS A 2 0.47 -5.08 0.19
C HIS A 2 0.51 -4.02 -0.91
N LEU A 3 -0.49 -3.14 -0.96
CA LEU A 3 -0.63 -2.08 -1.95
C LEU A 3 -0.20 -0.73 -1.37
N ILE A 4 0.55 0.01 -2.18
CA ILE A 4 0.72 1.44 -1.98
C ILE A 4 -0.54 2.11 -2.51
N THR A 5 -1.26 2.84 -1.66
CA THR A 5 -2.49 3.56 -2.00
C THR A 5 -2.19 5.06 -2.16
N PRO A 6 -3.12 5.84 -2.75
CA PRO A 6 -2.97 7.29 -2.85
C PRO A 6 -2.76 7.99 -1.49
N TYR A 7 -3.37 7.45 -0.42
CA TYR A 7 -3.20 7.99 0.92
C TYR A 7 -1.82 7.72 1.51
N HIS A 8 -1.16 6.61 1.17
CA HIS A 8 0.22 6.37 1.59
C HIS A 8 1.17 7.43 0.99
N VAL A 9 1.01 7.76 -0.29
CA VAL A 9 1.79 8.81 -0.96
C VAL A 9 1.56 10.17 -0.31
N THR A 10 0.31 10.48 0.03
CA THR A 10 -0.06 11.73 0.70
C THR A 10 0.58 11.83 2.08
N LEU A 11 0.48 10.76 2.89
CA LEU A 11 1.06 10.71 4.22
C LEU A 11 2.58 10.87 4.18
N ASP A 12 3.26 10.15 3.29
CA ASP A 12 4.72 10.22 3.14
C ASP A 12 5.18 11.66 2.91
N LYS A 13 4.59 12.32 1.90
CA LYS A 13 4.91 13.72 1.57
C LYS A 13 4.57 14.69 2.70
N VAL A 14 3.43 14.50 3.37
CA VAL A 14 2.97 15.40 4.44
C VAL A 14 3.84 15.26 5.68
N THR A 15 4.10 14.03 6.13
CA THR A 15 4.95 13.74 7.29
C THR A 15 6.37 14.23 7.05
N GLU A 16 6.94 13.97 5.88
CA GLU A 16 8.28 14.46 5.53
C GLU A 16 8.33 15.98 5.53
N ARG A 17 7.34 16.66 4.94
CA ARG A 17 7.27 18.13 4.99
C ARG A 17 7.19 18.65 6.42
N PHE A 18 6.44 17.99 7.30
CA PHE A 18 6.25 18.39 8.69
C PHE A 18 7.52 18.21 9.54
N LEU A 19 8.36 17.22 9.22
CA LEU A 19 9.67 17.04 9.87
C LEU A 19 10.66 18.19 9.62
N GLY A 20 10.42 19.03 8.62
CA GLY A 20 11.18 20.27 8.40
C GLY A 20 12.66 20.01 8.16
N LYS A 21 13.51 20.32 9.13
CA LYS A 21 14.97 20.06 9.06
C LYS A 21 15.35 18.62 9.40
N ALA A 22 14.48 17.88 10.08
CA ALA A 22 14.69 16.48 10.47
C ALA A 22 14.15 15.48 9.44
N LYS A 23 14.07 15.91 8.17
CA LYS A 23 13.61 15.06 7.06
C LYS A 23 14.55 13.89 6.85
N ILE A 24 13.97 12.77 6.44
CA ILE A 24 14.72 11.55 6.14
C ILE A 24 15.30 11.61 4.72
N GLY A 25 14.57 12.23 3.77
CA GLY A 25 14.88 12.17 2.35
C GLY A 25 14.16 11.01 1.65
N THR A 26 12.92 10.73 2.05
CA THR A 26 12.05 9.73 1.43
C THR A 26 11.86 10.00 -0.06
N THR A 27 11.57 8.93 -0.82
CA THR A 27 11.23 9.06 -2.24
C THR A 27 9.84 9.69 -2.47
N GLY A 28 9.06 9.91 -1.41
CA GLY A 28 7.69 10.44 -1.48
C GLY A 28 6.70 9.50 -2.19
N ARG A 29 7.05 8.20 -2.30
CA ARG A 29 6.28 7.17 -3.00
C ARG A 29 5.35 6.38 -2.08
N GLY A 30 5.28 6.70 -0.79
CA GLY A 30 4.39 6.01 0.15
C GLY A 30 4.94 4.70 0.71
N ILE A 31 6.23 4.41 0.53
CA ILE A 31 6.85 3.14 0.95
C ILE A 31 6.77 2.98 2.47
N GLY A 32 7.22 4.00 3.22
CA GLY A 32 7.19 4.00 4.68
C GLY A 32 5.78 3.78 5.23
N PRO A 33 4.80 4.63 4.90
CA PRO A 33 3.41 4.46 5.35
C PRO A 33 2.80 3.11 4.98
N THR A 34 3.11 2.56 3.81
CA THR A 34 2.60 1.23 3.39
C THR A 34 3.15 0.12 4.28
N TYR A 35 4.44 0.15 4.62
CA TYR A 35 5.02 -0.81 5.55
C TYR A 35 4.49 -0.62 6.98
N SER A 36 4.27 0.62 7.43
CA SER A 36 3.62 0.88 8.71
C SER A 36 2.23 0.24 8.77
N ASP A 37 1.41 0.39 7.73
CA ASP A 37 0.08 -0.23 7.64
C ASP A 37 0.13 -1.76 7.62
N LYS A 38 1.12 -2.35 6.93
CA LYS A 38 1.36 -3.80 6.97
C LYS A 38 1.61 -4.29 8.39
N ILE A 39 2.49 -3.61 9.14
CA ILE A 39 2.82 -3.99 10.52
C ILE A 39 1.65 -3.73 11.47
N ALA A 40 0.90 -2.65 11.25
CA ALA A 40 -0.29 -2.31 12.03
C ALA A 40 -1.49 -3.24 11.74
N ARG A 41 -1.41 -4.11 10.73
CA ARG A 41 -2.50 -4.98 10.25
C ARG A 41 -3.70 -4.19 9.69
N LEU A 42 -3.44 -3.00 9.13
CA LEU A 42 -4.41 -2.12 8.50
C LEU A 42 -4.24 -2.02 6.97
N GLY A 43 -3.19 -2.63 6.44
CA GLY A 43 -2.84 -2.48 5.02
C GLY A 43 -3.76 -3.21 4.07
N ILE A 44 -4.01 -2.57 2.92
CA ILE A 44 -4.71 -3.16 1.78
C ILE A 44 -3.76 -4.11 1.04
N ARG A 45 -4.24 -5.29 0.64
CA ARG A 45 -3.51 -6.29 -0.13
C ARG A 45 -4.11 -6.45 -1.53
N VAL A 46 -3.31 -6.97 -2.46
CA VAL A 46 -3.73 -7.23 -3.86
C VAL A 46 -5.04 -8.01 -3.94
N GLN A 47 -5.21 -9.04 -3.10
CA GLN A 47 -6.42 -9.86 -3.05
C GLN A 47 -7.70 -9.06 -2.72
N ASP A 48 -7.56 -7.95 -1.99
CA ASP A 48 -8.71 -7.17 -1.52
C ASP A 48 -9.36 -6.42 -2.69
N LEU A 49 -8.64 -6.19 -3.80
CA LEU A 49 -9.19 -5.59 -5.02
C LEU A 49 -10.30 -6.46 -5.66
N PHE A 50 -10.35 -7.74 -5.35
CA PHE A 50 -11.34 -8.68 -5.91
C PHE A 50 -12.56 -8.89 -5.01
N ASP A 51 -12.63 -8.20 -3.88
CA ASP A 51 -13.81 -8.13 -3.01
C ASP A 51 -14.09 -6.66 -2.67
N PRO A 52 -14.94 -5.98 -3.47
CA PRO A 52 -15.22 -4.55 -3.27
C PRO A 52 -15.77 -4.22 -1.88
N SER A 53 -16.52 -5.16 -1.28
CA SER A 53 -17.10 -4.95 0.05
C SER A 53 -16.03 -4.92 1.13
N ILE A 54 -15.10 -5.88 1.10
CA ILE A 54 -13.96 -5.95 2.02
C ILE A 54 -12.97 -4.83 1.76
N LEU A 55 -12.74 -4.47 0.49
CA LEU A 55 -11.88 -3.34 0.13
C LEU A 55 -12.36 -2.05 0.79
N ARG A 56 -13.65 -1.74 0.65
CA ARG A 56 -14.27 -0.55 1.25
C ARG A 56 -14.10 -0.54 2.77
N GLN A 57 -14.47 -1.62 3.45
CA GLN A 57 -14.34 -1.72 4.91
C GLN A 57 -12.89 -1.48 5.37
N LYS A 58 -11.92 -2.03 4.65
CA LYS A 58 -10.51 -1.83 4.96
C LYS A 58 -10.03 -0.41 4.69
N VAL A 59 -10.47 0.22 3.60
CA VAL A 59 -10.13 1.63 3.30
C VAL A 59 -10.73 2.55 4.35
N GLU A 60 -11.98 2.35 4.75
CA GLU A 60 -12.64 3.08 5.84
C GLU A 60 -11.87 2.94 7.16
N GLY A 61 -11.56 1.71 7.56
CA GLY A 61 -10.81 1.44 8.78
C GLY A 61 -9.39 2.02 8.75
N ALA A 62 -8.71 1.97 7.60
CA ALA A 62 -7.39 2.55 7.44
C ALA A 62 -7.44 4.08 7.51
N LEU A 63 -8.44 4.71 6.89
CA LEU A 63 -8.57 6.17 6.79
C LEU A 63 -9.16 6.82 8.04
N ASP A 64 -9.87 6.11 8.91
CA ASP A 64 -10.46 6.67 10.13
C ASP A 64 -9.43 7.44 10.98
N GLN A 65 -8.41 6.75 11.49
CA GLN A 65 -7.34 7.40 12.27
C GLN A 65 -6.49 8.35 11.41
N LYS A 66 -6.20 7.98 10.16
CA LYS A 66 -5.31 8.77 9.27
C LYS A 66 -5.91 10.13 8.94
N ASN A 67 -7.22 10.20 8.71
CA ASN A 67 -7.92 11.45 8.44
C ASN A 67 -7.96 12.36 9.67
N GLN A 68 -8.10 11.80 10.87
CA GLN A 68 -7.98 12.59 12.10
C GLN A 68 -6.60 13.24 12.21
N ILE A 69 -5.53 12.49 11.93
CA ILE A 69 -4.16 13.02 11.97
C ILE A 69 -3.94 14.07 10.87
N LEU A 70 -4.37 13.78 9.63
CA LEU A 70 -4.24 14.71 8.51
C LEU A 70 -4.91 16.05 8.80
N VAL A 71 -6.15 16.03 9.29
CA VAL A 71 -6.91 17.25 9.58
C VAL A 71 -6.36 17.97 10.80
N LYS A 72 -6.20 17.27 11.93
CA LYS A 72 -5.93 17.91 13.23
C LYS A 72 -4.46 18.25 13.46
N VAL A 73 -3.54 17.43 12.93
CA VAL A 73 -2.10 17.59 13.17
C VAL A 73 -1.44 18.30 11.99
N TYR A 74 -1.77 17.87 10.77
CA TYR A 74 -1.09 18.36 9.58
C TYR A 74 -1.82 19.50 8.86
N ASN A 75 -3.01 19.89 9.33
CA ASN A 75 -3.88 20.88 8.69
C ASN A 75 -4.05 20.58 7.18
N ARG A 76 -4.37 19.32 6.86
CA ARG A 76 -4.61 18.80 5.52
C ARG A 76 -6.04 18.27 5.41
N ARG A 77 -6.63 18.43 4.23
CA ARG A 77 -7.94 17.89 3.93
C ARG A 77 -7.94 16.36 4.15
N ALA A 78 -9.02 15.86 4.74
CA ALA A 78 -9.28 14.43 4.82
C ALA A 78 -9.32 13.82 3.42
N ILE A 79 -8.87 12.58 3.34
CA ILE A 79 -8.90 11.78 2.11
C ILE A 79 -10.26 11.12 2.02
N ASP A 80 -10.85 11.18 0.84
CA ASP A 80 -12.16 10.65 0.54
C ASP A 80 -12.11 9.13 0.37
N VAL A 81 -12.99 8.43 1.08
CA VAL A 81 -13.06 6.96 1.07
C VAL A 81 -13.53 6.47 -0.29
N ASP A 82 -14.61 7.04 -0.82
CA ASP A 82 -15.24 6.60 -2.06
C ASP A 82 -14.28 6.74 -3.22
N ALA A 83 -13.68 7.93 -3.38
CA ALA A 83 -12.69 8.18 -4.41
C ALA A 83 -11.46 7.25 -4.30
N THR A 84 -11.05 6.90 -3.07
CA THR A 84 -9.94 5.95 -2.86
C THR A 84 -10.33 4.54 -3.28
N VAL A 85 -11.53 4.08 -2.92
CA VAL A 85 -12.04 2.76 -3.30
C VAL A 85 -12.19 2.66 -4.82
N ASP A 86 -12.83 3.64 -5.44
CA ASP A 86 -13.07 3.68 -6.89
C ASP A 86 -11.73 3.62 -7.65
N GLN A 87 -10.76 4.45 -7.26
CA GLN A 87 -9.44 4.43 -7.86
C GLN A 87 -8.72 3.09 -7.69
N LEU A 88 -8.87 2.42 -6.54
CA LEU A 88 -8.25 1.11 -6.33
C LEU A 88 -8.89 0.02 -7.20
N LEU A 89 -10.22 0.08 -7.40
CA LEU A 89 -10.95 -0.88 -8.23
C LEU A 89 -10.60 -0.78 -9.72
N GLU A 90 -10.17 0.39 -10.22
CA GLU A 90 -9.67 0.55 -11.59
C GLU A 90 -8.49 -0.39 -11.91
N PHE A 91 -7.69 -0.76 -10.90
CA PHE A 91 -6.55 -1.65 -11.09
C PHE A 91 -6.92 -3.14 -11.06
N ALA A 92 -8.13 -3.49 -10.61
CA ALA A 92 -8.50 -4.89 -10.37
C ALA A 92 -8.40 -5.73 -11.65
N ASP A 93 -8.97 -5.25 -12.76
CA ASP A 93 -8.99 -6.01 -14.02
C ASP A 93 -7.64 -6.04 -14.73
N VAL A 94 -6.87 -4.95 -14.63
CA VAL A 94 -5.49 -4.88 -15.16
C VAL A 94 -4.58 -5.87 -14.43
N LEU A 95 -4.73 -5.99 -13.11
CA LEU A 95 -3.89 -6.86 -12.30
C LEU A 95 -4.33 -8.32 -12.34
N ARG A 96 -5.63 -8.59 -12.53
CA ARG A 96 -6.24 -9.93 -12.51
C ARG A 96 -5.40 -11.04 -13.17
N PRO A 97 -4.90 -10.91 -14.42
CA PRO A 97 -4.15 -11.98 -15.07
C PRO A 97 -2.76 -12.26 -14.45
N TYR A 98 -2.24 -11.35 -13.63
CA TYR A 98 -0.90 -11.45 -13.03
C TYR A 98 -0.94 -11.91 -11.56
N VAL A 99 -2.13 -11.98 -10.94
CA VAL A 99 -2.27 -12.39 -9.55
C VAL A 99 -2.24 -13.91 -9.44
N ALA A 100 -1.30 -14.42 -8.65
CA ALA A 100 -1.16 -15.83 -8.34
C ALA A 100 -0.69 -16.02 -6.89
N ASP A 101 -0.83 -17.25 -6.38
CA ASP A 101 -0.07 -17.68 -5.20
C ASP A 101 1.41 -17.80 -5.58
N THR A 102 2.15 -16.72 -5.34
CA THR A 102 3.57 -16.64 -5.69
C THR A 102 4.42 -17.62 -4.89
N ALA A 103 4.02 -17.96 -3.67
CA ALA A 103 4.77 -18.93 -2.86
C ALA A 103 4.64 -20.33 -3.49
N LEU A 104 3.41 -20.74 -3.84
CA LEU A 104 3.17 -22.01 -4.51
C LEU A 104 3.87 -22.08 -5.88
N LEU A 105 3.79 -20.99 -6.67
CA LEU A 105 4.41 -20.92 -7.98
C LEU A 105 5.94 -21.08 -7.90
N LEU A 106 6.59 -20.37 -6.97
CA LEU A 106 8.04 -20.45 -6.78
C LEU A 106 8.47 -21.82 -6.28
N ASN A 107 7.78 -22.40 -5.29
CA ASN A 107 8.13 -23.72 -4.76
C ASN A 107 8.01 -24.80 -5.84
N ARG A 108 6.93 -24.79 -6.64
CA ARG A 108 6.79 -25.73 -7.77
C ARG A 108 7.93 -25.59 -8.79
N ALA A 109 8.34 -24.36 -9.10
CA ALA A 109 9.45 -24.15 -10.01
C ALA A 109 10.77 -24.74 -9.48
N LEU A 110 11.02 -24.60 -8.17
CA LEU A 110 12.18 -25.21 -7.50
C LEU A 110 12.10 -26.75 -7.50
N ASP A 111 10.93 -27.31 -7.18
CA ASP A 111 10.68 -28.76 -7.18
C ASP A 111 10.85 -29.38 -8.59
N ASP A 112 10.47 -28.64 -9.64
CA ASP A 112 10.69 -28.99 -11.05
C ASP A 112 12.18 -28.87 -11.50
N GLY A 113 13.09 -28.47 -10.61
CA GLY A 113 14.50 -28.26 -10.93
C GLY A 113 14.79 -27.01 -11.77
N LYS A 114 13.89 -26.02 -11.80
CA LYS A 114 14.10 -24.76 -12.54
C LYS A 114 15.02 -23.82 -11.78
N VAL A 115 15.74 -22.98 -12.52
CA VAL A 115 16.56 -21.91 -11.94
C VAL A 115 15.68 -20.72 -11.57
N VAL A 116 15.78 -20.28 -10.32
CA VAL A 116 15.10 -19.07 -9.80
C VAL A 116 16.15 -18.00 -9.47
N LEU A 117 15.99 -16.82 -10.06
CA LEU A 117 16.80 -15.63 -9.75
C LEU A 117 16.04 -14.71 -8.79
N LEU A 118 16.67 -14.33 -7.68
CA LEU A 118 16.13 -13.34 -6.76
C LEU A 118 16.79 -11.99 -7.03
N GLU A 119 16.03 -11.05 -7.60
CA GLU A 119 16.47 -9.66 -7.77
C GLU A 119 16.24 -8.88 -6.48
N GLY A 120 17.33 -8.48 -5.82
CA GLY A 120 17.27 -7.68 -4.60
C GLY A 120 16.80 -6.25 -4.88
N GLY A 121 15.97 -5.72 -3.98
CA GLY A 121 15.62 -4.29 -3.94
C GLY A 121 16.53 -3.53 -2.98
N GLN A 122 16.94 -2.31 -3.37
CA GLN A 122 17.88 -1.46 -2.61
C GLN A 122 19.25 -2.13 -2.34
N GLY A 123 20.16 -1.44 -1.64
CA GLY A 123 21.50 -1.94 -1.29
C GLY A 123 21.76 -1.87 0.22
N THR A 124 22.73 -2.67 0.68
CA THR A 124 23.24 -2.72 2.07
C THR A 124 24.37 -1.71 2.27
#